data_AF-A0A815TDQ3-F1
#
_entry.id   AF-A0A815TDQ3-F1
#
_cell.length_a   1.000
_cell.length_b   1.000
_cell.length_c   1.000
_cell.angle_alpha   90.00
_cell.angle_beta   90.00
_cell.angle_gamma   90.00
#
_symmetry.space_group_name_H-M   'P 1'
#
loop_
_entity.id
_entity.type
_entity.pdbx_description
1 polymer ?
#
loop_
_entity_poly.entity_id
_entity_poly.type
_entity_poly.pdbx_seq_one_letter_code
_entity_poly.pdbx_strand_id
1 'polypeptide(L)'
;MSDKERALIAKTHEEFGTCLTAERLKFDFQQLGISPGMALLVHCSLSKIGWISGGPVTVIQVLLDLLGPDGTLIMPSHTANNSDPKYWENPSVPSEWFDIIRQSTPGYQSNITPTFNMGTLAETFRHWPGVLRSQHPQFSMIAIGKKAKFIIDKHYDSCGEQSPLARLYDCSDSGYVLLLGVQHKNNTSLHLAEYRFQSNDNIEKVFISGASILNSETNAREWSE
;
A
#
# COMPACT_ATOMS: atom_id res chain seq x y z
N MET A 1 21.31 9.10 -15.95
CA MET A 1 21.19 9.10 -14.48
C MET A 1 20.54 10.41 -14.06
N SER A 2 19.45 10.35 -13.30
CA SER A 2 18.74 11.57 -12.88
C SER A 2 19.52 12.31 -11.79
N ASP A 3 19.34 13.63 -11.67
CA ASP A 3 20.01 14.41 -10.61
C ASP A 3 19.56 13.98 -9.21
N LYS A 4 18.32 13.49 -9.08
CA LYS A 4 17.79 12.88 -7.85
C LYS A 4 18.59 11.64 -7.44
N GLU A 5 18.96 10.80 -8.40
CA GLU A 5 19.72 9.58 -8.16
C GLU A 5 21.17 9.88 -7.74
N ARG A 6 21.82 10.87 -8.39
CA ARG A 6 23.14 11.34 -7.98
C ARG A 6 23.15 11.89 -6.55
N ALA A 7 22.16 12.70 -6.20
CA ALA A 7 22.00 13.22 -4.85
C ALA A 7 21.78 12.09 -3.82
N LEU A 8 20.99 11.07 -4.16
CA LEU A 8 20.78 9.91 -3.30
C LEU A 8 22.08 9.14 -3.06
N ILE A 9 22.87 8.88 -4.11
CA ILE A 9 24.17 8.20 -4.00
C ILE A 9 25.11 9.00 -3.10
N ALA A 10 25.27 10.30 -3.34
CA ALA A 10 26.14 11.17 -2.55
C ALA A 10 25.74 11.17 -1.06
N LYS A 11 24.45 11.35 -0.76
CA LYS A 11 23.93 11.30 0.62
C LYS A 11 24.21 9.94 1.27
N THR A 12 23.98 8.85 0.54
CA THR A 12 24.18 7.49 1.06
C THR A 12 25.66 7.24 1.39
N HIS A 13 26.56 7.71 0.53
CA HIS A 13 28.00 7.60 0.77
C HIS A 13 28.45 8.44 1.97
N GLU A 14 27.91 9.65 2.14
CA GLU A 14 28.18 10.49 3.31
C GLU A 14 27.73 9.83 4.62
N GLU A 15 26.54 9.21 4.62
CA GLU A 15 25.93 8.64 5.82
C GLU A 15 26.50 7.25 6.19
N PHE A 16 26.82 6.42 5.20
CA PHE A 16 27.20 5.02 5.42
C PHE A 16 28.57 4.62 4.88
N GLY A 17 29.24 5.49 4.09
CA GLY A 17 30.49 5.18 3.39
C GLY A 17 30.34 4.20 2.22
N THR A 18 29.16 3.58 2.04
CA THR A 18 28.88 2.56 1.02
C THR A 18 27.38 2.52 0.69
N CYS A 19 27.01 1.75 -0.33
CA CYS A 19 25.61 1.42 -0.61
C CYS A 19 24.99 0.49 0.44
N LEU A 20 23.66 0.52 0.56
CA LEU A 20 22.92 -0.46 1.36
C LEU A 20 22.81 -1.79 0.61
N THR A 21 23.22 -2.88 1.25
CA THR A 21 23.17 -4.24 0.68
C THR A 21 22.10 -5.08 1.38
N ALA A 22 21.83 -6.28 0.85
CA ALA A 22 20.90 -7.22 1.46
C ALA A 22 21.32 -7.60 2.89
N GLU A 23 22.62 -7.83 3.13
CA GLU A 23 23.17 -8.20 4.42
C GLU A 23 23.00 -7.07 5.44
N ARG A 24 23.26 -5.82 5.03
CA ARG A 24 23.07 -4.66 5.89
C ARG A 24 21.61 -4.45 6.25
N LEU A 25 20.71 -4.49 5.26
CA LEU A 25 19.27 -4.37 5.48
C LEU A 25 18.75 -5.48 6.39
N LYS A 26 19.21 -6.72 6.19
CA LYS A 26 18.84 -7.85 7.03
C LYS A 26 19.23 -7.62 8.49
N PHE A 27 20.47 -7.19 8.72
CA PHE A 27 20.96 -6.85 10.05
C PHE A 27 20.13 -5.73 10.68
N ASP A 28 19.95 -4.60 9.98
CA ASP A 28 19.23 -3.44 10.51
C ASP A 28 17.76 -3.78 10.84
N PHE A 29 17.09 -4.60 10.01
CA PHE A 29 15.72 -5.05 10.26
C PHE A 29 15.61 -6.03 11.42
N GLN A 30 16.58 -6.92 11.62
CA GLN A 30 16.63 -7.79 12.80
C GLN A 30 16.83 -6.96 14.08
N GLN A 31 17.72 -5.97 14.04
CA GLN A 31 17.95 -5.06 15.17
C GLN A 31 16.72 -4.20 15.48
N LEU A 32 15.92 -3.84 14.47
CA LEU A 32 14.64 -3.17 14.65
C LEU A 32 13.57 -4.08 15.28
N GLY A 33 13.78 -5.40 15.27
CA GLY A 33 12.89 -6.39 15.87
C GLY A 33 12.00 -7.13 14.86
N ILE A 34 12.26 -7.01 13.55
CA ILE A 34 11.54 -7.83 12.55
C ILE A 34 11.93 -9.29 12.75
N SER A 35 10.93 -10.14 13.00
CA SER A 35 11.13 -11.54 13.33
C SER A 35 10.24 -12.47 12.51
N PRO A 36 10.58 -13.78 12.46
CA PRO A 36 9.77 -14.76 11.75
C PRO A 36 8.33 -14.82 12.27
N GLY A 37 7.37 -15.04 11.37
CA GLY A 37 5.95 -15.20 11.72
C GLY A 37 5.14 -13.91 11.87
N MET A 38 5.79 -12.73 11.80
CA MET A 38 5.07 -11.45 11.83
C MET A 38 4.17 -11.27 10.59
N ALA A 39 3.02 -10.64 10.78
CA ALA A 39 2.20 -10.03 9.75
C ALA A 39 2.54 -8.53 9.70
N LEU A 40 3.34 -8.13 8.71
CA LEU A 40 3.98 -6.82 8.67
C LEU A 40 3.38 -5.93 7.57
N LEU A 41 2.68 -4.88 7.99
CA LEU A 41 2.25 -3.79 7.10
C LEU A 41 3.38 -2.78 6.91
N VAL A 42 3.85 -2.59 5.69
CA VAL A 42 4.97 -1.71 5.37
C VAL A 42 4.52 -0.46 4.63
N HIS A 43 4.93 0.69 5.14
CA HIS A 43 4.92 1.97 4.42
C HIS A 43 6.36 2.40 4.18
N CYS A 44 6.72 2.78 2.95
CA CYS A 44 8.13 3.00 2.61
C CYS A 44 8.38 4.22 1.71
N SER A 45 9.47 4.93 1.97
CA SER A 45 10.11 5.85 1.03
C SER A 45 11.57 5.45 0.82
N LEU A 46 11.87 4.76 -0.29
CA LEU A 46 13.21 4.21 -0.56
C LEU A 46 14.30 5.30 -0.62
N SER A 47 13.99 6.46 -1.18
CA SER A 47 14.94 7.57 -1.26
C SER A 47 15.27 8.19 0.11
N LYS A 48 14.51 7.87 1.16
CA LYS A 48 14.78 8.33 2.52
C LYS A 48 15.70 7.40 3.31
N ILE A 49 15.81 6.13 2.91
CA ILE A 49 16.69 5.16 3.58
C ILE A 49 18.09 5.12 2.98
N GLY A 50 18.24 5.34 1.67
CA GLY A 50 19.53 5.37 1.00
C GLY A 50 19.51 4.69 -0.36
N TRP A 51 20.66 4.68 -1.03
CA TRP A 51 20.87 3.97 -2.28
C TRP A 51 21.13 2.50 -1.98
N ILE A 52 20.32 1.62 -2.58
CA ILE A 52 20.29 0.19 -2.26
C ILE A 52 20.74 -0.59 -3.49
N SER A 53 21.72 -1.46 -3.31
CA SER A 53 22.11 -2.42 -4.34
C SER A 53 20.93 -3.37 -4.62
N GLY A 54 20.46 -3.40 -5.87
CA GLY A 54 19.26 -4.15 -6.30
C GLY A 54 17.91 -3.46 -6.02
N GLY A 55 17.94 -2.27 -5.41
CA GLY A 55 16.75 -1.42 -5.25
C GLY A 55 15.59 -2.07 -4.47
N PRO A 56 14.33 -1.87 -4.89
CA PRO A 56 13.15 -2.36 -4.15
C PRO A 56 13.12 -3.88 -4.00
N VAL A 57 13.64 -4.63 -4.98
CA VAL A 57 13.66 -6.10 -4.98
C VAL A 57 14.44 -6.62 -3.77
N THR A 58 15.60 -6.02 -3.46
CA THR A 58 16.41 -6.38 -2.31
C THR A 58 15.65 -6.19 -0.99
N VAL A 59 14.92 -5.07 -0.85
CA VAL A 59 14.13 -4.80 0.35
C VAL A 59 13.01 -5.83 0.52
N ILE A 60 12.28 -6.13 -0.56
CA ILE A 60 11.20 -7.14 -0.54
C ILE A 60 11.76 -8.51 -0.17
N GLN A 61 12.84 -8.95 -0.83
CA GLN A 61 13.44 -10.25 -0.57
C GLN A 61 13.90 -10.38 0.89
N VAL A 62 14.62 -9.39 1.42
CA VAL A 62 15.09 -9.42 2.81
C VAL A 62 13.92 -9.47 3.79
N LEU A 63 12.85 -8.70 3.56
CA LEU A 63 11.67 -8.75 4.42
C LEU A 63 11.01 -10.13 4.36
N LEU A 64 10.81 -10.71 3.18
CA LEU A 64 10.23 -12.05 3.04
C LEU A 64 11.09 -13.12 3.72
N ASP A 65 12.42 -13.05 3.57
CA ASP A 65 13.36 -13.99 4.18
C ASP A 65 13.32 -13.92 5.72
N LEU A 66 13.22 -12.72 6.29
CA LEU A 66 13.13 -12.52 7.74
C LEU A 66 11.79 -12.95 8.32
N LEU A 67 10.69 -12.67 7.61
CA LEU A 67 9.35 -13.08 8.01
C LEU A 67 9.15 -14.59 7.91
N GLY A 68 9.85 -15.24 6.97
CA GLY A 68 9.82 -16.68 6.78
C GLY A 68 8.46 -17.22 6.31
N PRO A 69 8.29 -18.55 6.24
CA PRO A 69 7.09 -19.18 5.70
C PRO A 69 5.82 -18.92 6.52
N ASP A 70 5.97 -18.65 7.83
CA ASP A 70 4.86 -18.35 8.72
C ASP A 70 4.48 -16.87 8.76
N GLY A 71 5.32 -16.00 8.19
CA GLY A 71 5.08 -14.57 8.16
C GLY A 71 4.15 -14.15 7.04
N THR A 72 3.80 -12.86 7.04
CA THR A 72 2.97 -12.24 5.98
C THR A 72 3.44 -10.81 5.76
N LEU A 73 3.75 -10.45 4.52
CA LEU A 73 4.11 -9.09 4.14
C LEU A 73 2.90 -8.41 3.50
N ILE A 74 2.56 -7.20 3.95
CA ILE A 74 1.43 -6.40 3.48
C ILE A 74 1.91 -5.01 3.09
N MET A 75 1.38 -4.45 2.01
CA MET A 75 1.56 -3.04 1.65
C MET A 75 0.24 -2.43 1.14
N PRO A 76 0.00 -1.12 1.37
CA PRO A 76 -1.08 -0.44 0.66
C PRO A 76 -0.77 -0.40 -0.85
N SER A 77 -1.80 -0.59 -1.67
CA SER A 77 -1.73 -0.52 -3.12
C SER A 77 -2.81 0.41 -3.68
N HIS A 78 -3.01 1.54 -3.01
CA HIS A 78 -4.13 2.45 -3.27
C HIS A 78 -4.11 2.98 -4.70
N THR A 79 -5.31 3.30 -5.19
CA THR A 79 -5.64 3.79 -6.52
C THR A 79 -6.53 5.03 -6.38
N ALA A 80 -6.06 6.02 -5.61
CA ALA A 80 -6.83 7.21 -5.27
C ALA A 80 -7.24 8.06 -6.49
N ASN A 81 -6.58 7.87 -7.63
CA ASN A 81 -6.95 8.47 -8.92
C ASN A 81 -8.13 7.77 -9.61
N ASN A 82 -8.61 6.64 -9.11
CA ASN A 82 -9.89 6.03 -9.50
C ASN A 82 -11.00 6.52 -8.57
N SER A 83 -11.23 7.83 -8.56
CA SER A 83 -12.20 8.50 -7.70
C SER A 83 -12.96 9.57 -8.47
N ASP A 84 -14.01 10.14 -7.88
CA ASP A 84 -14.78 11.20 -8.54
C ASP A 84 -13.87 12.43 -8.82
N PRO A 85 -13.74 12.84 -10.10
CA PRO A 85 -12.87 13.94 -10.50
C PRO A 85 -13.26 15.29 -9.88
N LYS A 86 -14.48 15.43 -9.37
CA LYS A 86 -14.95 16.60 -8.63
C LYS A 86 -14.09 16.89 -7.39
N TYR A 87 -13.49 15.88 -6.78
CA TYR A 87 -12.68 16.01 -5.56
C TYR A 87 -11.17 16.04 -5.86
N TRP A 88 -10.76 16.07 -7.13
CA TRP A 88 -9.34 16.11 -7.48
C TRP A 88 -8.78 17.52 -7.33
N GLU A 89 -7.67 17.64 -6.59
CA GLU A 89 -6.98 18.91 -6.36
C GLU A 89 -5.52 18.89 -6.82
N ASN A 90 -4.92 17.70 -6.98
CA ASN A 90 -3.48 17.53 -7.22
C ASN A 90 -3.17 16.61 -8.42
N PRO A 91 -3.39 17.07 -9.66
CA PRO A 91 -4.05 18.32 -10.03
C PRO A 91 -5.57 18.19 -10.09
N SER A 92 -6.28 19.32 -10.06
CA SER A 92 -7.67 19.38 -10.50
C SER A 92 -7.78 19.33 -12.02
N VAL A 93 -8.97 19.00 -12.53
CA VAL A 93 -9.30 19.01 -13.97
C VAL A 93 -10.51 19.92 -14.21
N PRO A 94 -10.69 20.45 -15.43
CA PRO A 94 -11.88 21.23 -15.79
C PRO A 94 -13.17 20.44 -15.50
N SER A 95 -14.19 21.11 -14.96
CA SER A 95 -15.45 20.44 -14.56
C SER A 95 -16.22 19.85 -15.73
N GLU A 96 -16.00 20.39 -16.93
CA GLU A 96 -16.54 19.85 -18.19
C GLU A 96 -16.00 18.45 -18.51
N TRP A 97 -14.90 18.03 -17.88
CA TRP A 97 -14.32 16.70 -18.06
C TRP A 97 -14.86 15.66 -17.09
N PHE A 98 -15.62 16.06 -16.06
CA PHE A 98 -16.04 15.13 -15.01
C PHE A 98 -16.86 13.96 -15.58
N ASP A 99 -17.85 14.24 -16.41
CA ASP A 99 -18.71 13.19 -16.97
C ASP A 99 -17.96 12.27 -17.93
N ILE A 100 -17.12 12.82 -18.81
CA ILE A 100 -16.32 11.99 -19.72
C ILE A 100 -15.31 11.12 -18.95
N ILE A 101 -14.71 11.62 -17.86
CA ILE A 101 -13.86 10.81 -16.97
C ILE A 101 -14.69 9.70 -16.32
N ARG A 102 -15.84 10.05 -15.72
CA ARG A 102 -16.74 9.07 -15.10
C ARG A 102 -17.25 8.03 -16.09
N GLN A 103 -17.32 8.31 -17.38
CA GLN A 103 -17.77 7.37 -18.43
C GLN A 103 -16.63 6.57 -19.09
N SER A 104 -15.40 7.09 -19.10
CA SER A 104 -14.27 6.49 -19.86
C SER A 104 -13.19 5.84 -19.01
N THR A 105 -13.04 6.19 -17.72
CA THR A 105 -12.03 5.56 -16.83
C THR A 105 -12.21 4.04 -16.82
N PRO A 106 -11.17 3.24 -17.12
CA PRO A 106 -11.26 1.78 -17.08
C PRO A 106 -11.66 1.28 -15.68
N GLY A 107 -12.43 0.19 -15.64
CA GLY A 107 -12.79 -0.44 -14.36
C GLY A 107 -11.55 -0.95 -13.64
N TYR A 108 -11.52 -0.79 -12.31
CA TYR A 108 -10.45 -1.32 -11.48
C TYR A 108 -10.24 -2.82 -11.71
N GLN A 109 -8.98 -3.18 -11.86
CA GLN A 109 -8.53 -4.55 -12.05
C GLN A 109 -7.29 -4.78 -11.20
N SER A 110 -7.41 -5.66 -10.21
CA SER A 110 -6.36 -5.94 -9.23
C SER A 110 -4.99 -6.30 -9.86
N ASN A 111 -4.97 -6.97 -11.01
CA ASN A 111 -3.76 -7.40 -11.71
C ASN A 111 -3.06 -6.31 -12.54
N ILE A 112 -3.80 -5.33 -13.10
CA ILE A 112 -3.23 -4.35 -14.05
C ILE A 112 -3.29 -2.90 -13.56
N THR A 113 -4.23 -2.53 -12.69
CA THR A 113 -4.35 -1.13 -12.26
C THR A 113 -3.13 -0.72 -11.44
N PRO A 114 -2.32 0.24 -11.88
CA PRO A 114 -1.11 0.65 -11.16
C PRO A 114 -1.46 1.30 -9.83
N THR A 115 -0.55 1.26 -8.86
CA THR A 115 -0.73 2.05 -7.63
C THR A 115 -0.59 3.53 -7.91
N PHE A 116 -1.21 4.36 -7.07
CA PHE A 116 -1.14 5.82 -7.14
C PHE A 116 -0.47 6.35 -5.88
N ASN A 117 0.72 6.95 -6.02
CA ASN A 117 1.51 7.54 -4.93
C ASN A 117 1.89 6.59 -3.77
N MET A 118 1.90 5.27 -3.98
CA MET A 118 2.32 4.29 -2.95
C MET A 118 3.84 4.04 -2.91
N GLY A 119 4.56 4.54 -3.91
CA GLY A 119 6.02 4.40 -4.02
C GLY A 119 6.45 3.13 -4.75
N THR A 120 7.70 3.14 -5.24
CA THR A 120 8.25 2.07 -6.08
C THR A 120 8.32 0.72 -5.37
N LEU A 121 8.42 0.70 -4.03
CA LEU A 121 8.43 -0.57 -3.28
C LEU A 121 7.10 -1.31 -3.42
N ALA A 122 5.97 -0.62 -3.17
CA ALA A 122 4.63 -1.21 -3.31
C ALA A 122 4.32 -1.59 -4.77
N GLU A 123 4.71 -0.75 -5.73
CA GLU A 123 4.52 -1.03 -7.16
C GLU A 123 5.39 -2.21 -7.63
N THR A 124 6.58 -2.41 -7.06
CA THR A 124 7.39 -3.60 -7.33
C THR A 124 6.76 -4.84 -6.68
N PHE A 125 6.33 -4.71 -5.42
CA PHE A 125 5.77 -5.80 -4.65
C PHE A 125 4.46 -6.32 -5.25
N ARG A 126 3.59 -5.49 -5.83
CA ARG A 126 2.34 -5.96 -6.45
C ARG A 126 2.55 -6.94 -7.61
N HIS A 127 3.73 -6.91 -8.24
CA HIS A 127 4.10 -7.81 -9.33
C HIS A 127 4.89 -9.03 -8.85
N TRP A 128 5.16 -9.13 -7.53
CA TRP A 128 5.91 -10.25 -6.99
C TRP A 128 5.11 -11.54 -7.15
N PRO A 129 5.73 -12.65 -7.61
CA PRO A 129 5.03 -13.91 -7.79
C PRO A 129 4.32 -14.37 -6.52
N GLY A 130 3.02 -14.67 -6.65
CA GLY A 130 2.19 -15.14 -5.53
C GLY A 130 1.59 -14.04 -4.63
N VAL A 131 1.87 -12.75 -4.90
CA VAL A 131 1.18 -11.66 -4.21
C VAL A 131 -0.29 -11.63 -4.59
N LEU A 132 -1.14 -11.51 -3.58
CA LEU A 132 -2.57 -11.29 -3.70
C LEU A 132 -2.89 -9.81 -3.52
N ARG A 133 -3.96 -9.34 -4.18
CA ARG A 133 -4.47 -7.97 -4.02
C ARG A 133 -5.97 -8.01 -3.74
N SER A 134 -6.41 -7.23 -2.76
CA SER A 134 -7.84 -7.08 -2.43
C SER A 134 -8.59 -6.31 -3.52
N GLN A 135 -9.91 -6.48 -3.63
CA GLN A 135 -10.70 -5.92 -4.74
C GLN A 135 -11.20 -4.48 -4.58
N HIS A 136 -10.91 -3.79 -3.47
CA HIS A 136 -11.40 -2.42 -3.29
C HIS A 136 -10.79 -1.47 -4.35
N PRO A 137 -11.62 -0.72 -5.12
CA PRO A 137 -11.16 0.03 -6.29
C PRO A 137 -10.31 1.27 -6.03
N GLN A 138 -10.10 1.63 -4.76
CA GLN A 138 -9.41 2.84 -4.30
C GLN A 138 -8.41 2.53 -3.17
N PHE A 139 -8.82 1.70 -2.20
CA PHE A 139 -8.03 1.41 -1.00
C PHE A 139 -7.40 0.01 -1.00
N SER A 140 -7.31 -0.65 -2.16
CA SER A 140 -6.76 -2.01 -2.22
C SER A 140 -5.40 -2.15 -1.53
N MET A 141 -5.18 -3.29 -0.87
CA MET A 141 -3.90 -3.70 -0.29
C MET A 141 -3.38 -4.96 -0.98
N ILE A 142 -2.07 -5.15 -0.94
CA ILE A 142 -1.37 -6.33 -1.44
C ILE A 142 -0.73 -7.11 -0.31
N ALA A 143 -0.73 -8.44 -0.40
CA ALA A 143 -0.11 -9.30 0.59
C ALA A 143 0.43 -10.62 0.01
N ILE A 144 1.48 -11.16 0.64
CA ILE A 144 1.95 -12.53 0.45
C ILE A 144 2.33 -13.16 1.79
N GLY A 145 2.17 -14.48 1.91
CA GLY A 145 2.50 -15.24 3.11
C GLY A 145 1.27 -15.90 3.75
N LYS A 146 1.48 -16.48 4.94
CA LYS A 146 0.54 -17.39 5.61
C LYS A 146 -0.88 -16.83 5.78
N LYS A 147 -1.00 -15.54 6.09
CA LYS A 147 -2.28 -14.85 6.35
C LYS A 147 -2.76 -13.98 5.18
N ALA A 148 -2.05 -13.98 4.05
CA ALA A 148 -2.32 -13.07 2.94
C ALA A 148 -3.77 -13.16 2.44
N LYS A 149 -4.26 -14.38 2.17
CA LYS A 149 -5.64 -14.59 1.73
C LYS A 149 -6.64 -14.06 2.75
N PHE A 150 -6.47 -14.40 4.03
CA PHE A 150 -7.36 -13.90 5.10
C PHE A 150 -7.40 -12.37 5.10
N ILE A 151 -6.23 -11.71 5.10
CA ILE A 151 -6.13 -10.25 5.18
C ILE A 151 -6.79 -9.56 3.98
N ILE A 152 -6.59 -10.03 2.76
CA ILE A 152 -7.05 -9.34 1.55
C ILE A 152 -8.48 -9.73 1.10
N ASP A 153 -9.05 -10.81 1.63
CA ASP A 153 -10.38 -11.30 1.23
C ASP A 153 -11.48 -10.28 1.52
N LYS A 154 -12.60 -10.30 0.78
CA LYS A 154 -13.82 -9.54 1.14
C LYS A 154 -13.55 -8.11 1.64
N HIS A 155 -12.89 -7.30 0.82
CA HIS A 155 -12.54 -5.92 1.13
C HIS A 155 -13.63 -4.97 0.61
N TYR A 156 -14.57 -4.62 1.48
CA TYR A 156 -15.75 -3.82 1.13
C TYR A 156 -15.62 -2.36 1.56
N ASP A 157 -15.17 -2.12 2.79
CA ASP A 157 -14.94 -0.76 3.32
C ASP A 157 -13.51 -0.31 3.02
N SER A 158 -13.29 0.99 2.85
CA SER A 158 -11.94 1.55 2.63
C SER A 158 -10.95 1.19 3.73
N CYS A 159 -11.31 1.48 4.99
CA CYS A 159 -10.47 1.31 6.17
C CYS A 159 -11.25 0.80 7.41
N GLY A 160 -12.52 0.45 7.26
CA GLY A 160 -13.41 0.03 8.36
C GLY A 160 -13.28 -1.44 8.76
N GLU A 161 -14.31 -1.98 9.42
CA GLU A 161 -14.31 -3.36 9.95
C GLU A 161 -14.25 -4.43 8.84
N GLN A 162 -14.70 -4.13 7.62
CA GLN A 162 -14.59 -5.05 6.48
C GLN A 162 -13.33 -4.80 5.63
N SER A 163 -12.34 -4.10 6.17
CA SER A 163 -11.06 -3.81 5.50
C SER A 163 -9.94 -4.78 5.92
N PRO A 164 -8.85 -4.87 5.13
CA PRO A 164 -7.63 -5.57 5.52
C PRO A 164 -6.99 -5.02 6.80
N LEU A 165 -7.25 -3.77 7.17
CA LEU A 165 -6.71 -3.19 8.40
C LEU A 165 -7.34 -3.83 9.64
N ALA A 166 -8.66 -4.07 9.62
CA ALA A 166 -9.35 -4.77 10.69
C ALA A 166 -8.83 -6.21 10.83
N ARG A 167 -8.63 -6.91 9.71
CA ARG A 167 -8.09 -8.28 9.74
C ARG A 167 -6.61 -8.34 10.16
N LEU A 168 -5.83 -7.31 9.87
CA LEU A 168 -4.49 -7.17 10.44
C LEU A 168 -4.56 -6.92 11.94
N TYR A 169 -5.51 -6.11 12.41
CA TYR A 169 -5.75 -5.88 13.84
C TYR A 169 -6.13 -7.18 14.57
N ASP A 170 -6.96 -8.03 13.95
CA ASP A 170 -7.34 -9.36 14.48
C ASP A 170 -6.14 -10.32 14.57
N CYS A 171 -5.02 -10.00 13.90
CA CYS A 171 -3.76 -10.72 14.03
C CYS A 171 -2.92 -10.19 15.19
N SER A 172 -3.51 -9.63 16.25
CA SER A 172 -2.86 -8.84 17.32
C SER A 172 -1.58 -9.44 17.90
N ASP A 173 -1.46 -10.76 17.98
CA ASP A 173 -0.27 -11.45 18.49
C ASP A 173 0.94 -11.40 17.53
N SER A 174 0.71 -10.93 16.31
CA SER A 174 1.67 -10.96 15.20
C SER A 174 1.57 -9.77 14.24
N GLY A 175 0.63 -8.85 14.45
CA GLY A 175 0.36 -7.73 13.56
C GLY A 175 1.25 -6.54 13.87
N TYR A 176 2.04 -6.09 12.90
CA TYR A 176 2.98 -4.98 13.07
C TYR A 176 2.91 -3.99 11.91
N VAL A 177 3.29 -2.74 12.18
CA VAL A 177 3.44 -1.69 11.16
C VAL A 177 4.90 -1.24 11.13
N LEU A 178 5.51 -1.28 9.95
CA LEU A 178 6.83 -0.72 9.67
C LEU A 178 6.70 0.58 8.88
N LEU A 179 7.18 1.67 9.47
CA LEU A 179 7.33 2.97 8.82
C LEU A 179 8.78 3.16 8.37
N LEU A 180 9.10 2.77 7.15
CA LEU A 180 10.45 2.77 6.60
C LEU A 180 10.74 4.05 5.82
N GLY A 181 11.39 5.03 6.47
CA GLY A 181 11.69 6.32 5.86
C GLY A 181 10.46 7.23 5.68
N VAL A 182 9.39 6.95 6.42
CA VAL A 182 8.13 7.73 6.45
C VAL A 182 7.68 7.95 7.89
N GLN A 183 6.67 8.80 8.09
CA GLN A 183 6.12 9.13 9.41
C GLN A 183 4.64 8.73 9.50
N HIS A 184 4.00 8.97 10.66
CA HIS A 184 2.62 8.58 10.92
C HIS A 184 1.58 9.15 9.94
N LYS A 185 1.87 10.26 9.24
CA LYS A 185 1.01 10.75 8.14
C LYS A 185 0.81 9.73 7.01
N ASN A 186 1.69 8.73 6.92
CA ASN A 186 1.61 7.64 5.94
C ASN A 186 1.06 6.34 6.56
N ASN A 187 0.75 6.31 7.86
CA ASN A 187 0.33 5.11 8.56
C ASN A 187 -1.17 4.85 8.35
N THR A 188 -1.51 4.03 7.36
CA THR A 188 -2.89 3.74 6.99
C THR A 188 -3.66 3.02 8.10
N SER A 189 -2.98 2.30 9.01
CA SER A 189 -3.65 1.61 10.13
C SER A 189 -4.43 2.54 11.08
N LEU A 190 -4.06 3.82 11.14
CA LEU A 190 -4.75 4.80 11.98
C LEU A 190 -6.19 5.05 11.52
N HIS A 191 -6.49 4.87 10.23
CA HIS A 191 -7.85 5.07 9.70
C HIS A 191 -8.85 4.07 10.30
N LEU A 192 -8.43 2.86 10.67
CA LEU A 192 -9.32 1.93 11.37
C LEU A 192 -9.77 2.50 12.73
N ALA A 193 -8.87 3.18 13.45
CA ALA A 193 -9.23 3.84 14.70
C ALA A 193 -10.20 5.00 14.48
N GLU A 194 -10.06 5.76 13.39
CA GLU A 194 -11.00 6.82 13.02
C GLU A 194 -12.41 6.25 12.77
N TYR A 195 -12.50 5.12 12.04
CA TYR A 195 -13.77 4.42 11.82
C TYR A 195 -14.42 3.96 13.14
N ARG A 196 -13.63 3.33 14.03
CA ARG A 196 -14.09 2.85 15.35
C ARG A 196 -14.44 3.96 16.33
N PHE A 197 -13.85 5.14 16.17
CA PHE A 197 -14.19 6.31 16.96
C PHE A 197 -15.50 6.94 16.47
N GLN A 198 -15.64 7.15 15.16
CA GLN A 198 -16.84 7.77 14.57
C GLN A 198 -18.12 6.95 14.79
N SER A 199 -18.02 5.62 14.84
CA SER A 199 -19.16 4.76 15.15
C SER A 199 -19.74 4.98 16.56
N ASN A 200 -18.98 5.59 17.47
CA ASN A 200 -19.42 5.80 18.85
C ASN A 200 -20.14 7.15 19.08
N ASP A 201 -19.95 8.14 18.20
CA ASP A 201 -20.37 9.53 18.45
C ASP A 201 -21.50 10.06 17.54
N ASN A 202 -22.18 9.23 16.72
CA ASN A 202 -23.23 9.67 15.77
C ASN A 202 -22.78 10.84 14.85
N ILE A 203 -21.49 10.96 14.56
CA ILE A 203 -20.96 11.97 13.63
C ILE A 203 -20.89 11.34 12.23
N GLU A 204 -22.03 11.13 11.58
CA GLU A 204 -22.05 10.66 10.20
C GLU A 204 -21.65 11.77 9.24
N LYS A 205 -20.37 11.82 8.90
CA LYS A 205 -19.94 12.29 7.58
C LYS A 205 -19.38 11.10 6.81
N VAL A 206 -20.28 10.26 6.31
CA VAL A 206 -19.91 9.25 5.32
C VAL A 206 -19.51 10.00 4.05
N PHE A 207 -18.22 9.95 3.71
CA PHE A 207 -17.74 10.45 2.44
C PHE A 207 -17.89 9.35 1.40
N ILE A 208 -18.91 9.48 0.55
CA ILE A 208 -19.14 8.59 -0.58
C ILE A 208 -18.47 9.22 -1.80
N SER A 209 -17.55 8.48 -2.42
CA SER A 209 -16.85 8.90 -3.63
C SER A 209 -16.82 7.74 -4.61
N GLY A 210 -17.43 7.96 -5.77
CA GLY A 210 -17.54 6.91 -6.75
C GLY A 210 -16.20 6.51 -7.36
N ALA A 211 -16.18 5.29 -7.90
CA ALA A 211 -15.03 4.70 -8.57
C ALA A 211 -15.47 3.88 -9.78
N SER A 212 -14.58 3.77 -10.78
CA SER A 212 -14.78 2.85 -11.90
C SER A 212 -14.41 1.43 -11.47
N ILE A 213 -15.34 0.49 -11.62
CA ILE A 213 -15.13 -0.93 -11.29
C ILE A 213 -15.46 -1.82 -12.49
N LEU A 214 -15.04 -3.09 -12.43
CA LEU A 214 -15.54 -4.12 -13.33
C LEU A 214 -16.56 -4.96 -12.58
N ASN A 215 -17.75 -5.07 -13.18
CA ASN A 215 -18.79 -5.95 -12.71
C ASN A 215 -18.31 -7.41 -12.79
N SER A 216 -18.43 -8.16 -11.69
CA SER A 216 -17.88 -9.52 -11.61
C SER A 216 -18.59 -10.54 -12.51
N GLU A 217 -19.82 -10.28 -12.92
CA GLU A 217 -20.61 -11.20 -13.75
C GLU A 217 -20.46 -10.91 -15.24
N THR A 218 -20.55 -9.64 -15.61
CA THR A 218 -20.57 -9.21 -17.01
C THR A 218 -19.20 -8.82 -17.54
N ASN A 219 -18.22 -8.61 -16.64
CA ASN A 219 -16.93 -8.00 -16.93
C ASN A 219 -17.07 -6.61 -17.61
N ALA A 220 -18.26 -6.02 -17.53
CA ALA A 220 -18.54 -4.69 -18.02
C ALA A 220 -18.05 -3.67 -17.00
N ARG A 221 -17.58 -2.53 -17.51
CA ARG A 221 -17.17 -1.41 -16.70
C ARG A 221 -18.40 -0.66 -16.19
N GLU A 222 -18.42 -0.33 -14.91
CA GLU A 222 -19.48 0.43 -14.25
C GLU A 222 -18.89 1.50 -13.33
N TRP A 223 -19.64 2.58 -13.12
CA TRP A 223 -19.32 3.58 -12.10
C TRP A 223 -20.15 3.24 -10.86
N SER A 224 -19.47 2.90 -9.77
CA SER A 224 -20.10 2.68 -8.46
C SER A 224 -19.92 3.91 -7.62
N GLU A 225 -20.98 4.40 -6.97
CA GLU A 225 -20.88 5.42 -5.91
C GLU A 225 -20.45 4.81 -4.59
#